data_AF-A0A819GS72-F1
#
_entry.id   AF-A0A819GS72-F1
#
_cell.length_a   1.000
_cell.length_b   1.000
_cell.length_c   1.000
_cell.angle_alpha   90.00
_cell.angle_beta   90.00
_cell.angle_gamma   90.00
#
_symmetry.space_group_name_H-M   'P 1'
#
loop_
_entity.id
_entity.type
_entity.pdbx_description
1 polymer ?
#
loop_
_entity_poly.entity_id
_entity_poly.type
_entity_poly.pdbx_seq_one_letter_code
_entity_poly.pdbx_strand_id
1 'polypeptide(L)'
;MGFVTLIFLWIIAFVAAVNCQGGGGGGGGSGGIFGVFAIVLVLPIYCCYQCCAGKPRRSNTKFVNKTTTNDEEKQILDIQLFQSGHWESQYYQYNKWHGPHQIELSFDILLSKVTGSGLDDIGMYSIEGIYSTQTRRMGLIKKYQLGTGNPLENLGHTVTIQLEWNKYSNQFEGKWYVRTKKFKGSGNFKMHFDKRNQQAPFLSIYEKV
;
A
#
# COMPACT_ATOMS: atom_id res chain seq x y z
N MET A 1 -12.57 1.57 -13.37
CA MET A 1 -12.89 2.85 -14.07
C MET A 1 -14.31 3.26 -13.69
N GLY A 2 -14.55 3.84 -12.50
CA GLY A 2 -15.90 3.74 -11.89
C GLY A 2 -16.61 4.98 -11.36
N PHE A 3 -15.99 6.16 -11.31
CA PHE A 3 -16.71 7.36 -10.79
C PHE A 3 -16.09 8.67 -11.29
N VAL A 4 -14.77 8.75 -11.26
CA VAL A 4 -14.02 9.93 -11.74
C VAL A 4 -14.21 10.17 -13.23
N THR A 5 -14.28 9.10 -14.03
CA THR A 5 -14.53 9.18 -15.48
C THR A 5 -15.94 9.70 -15.79
N LEU A 6 -16.93 9.34 -14.97
CA LEU A 6 -18.31 9.82 -15.10
C LEU A 6 -18.42 11.30 -14.76
N ILE A 7 -17.74 11.76 -13.70
CA ILE A 7 -17.66 13.19 -13.34
C ILE A 7 -17.01 13.99 -14.49
N PHE A 8 -15.94 13.47 -15.09
CA PHE A 8 -15.25 14.15 -16.19
C PHE A 8 -16.13 14.27 -17.44
N LEU A 9 -16.86 13.21 -17.80
CA LEU A 9 -17.83 13.22 -18.89
C LEU A 9 -19.00 14.17 -18.61
N TRP A 10 -19.47 14.23 -17.36
CA TRP A 10 -20.52 15.17 -16.95
C TRP A 10 -20.07 16.62 -17.04
N ILE A 11 -18.84 16.94 -16.62
CA ILE A 11 -18.27 18.29 -16.73
C ILE A 11 -18.13 18.70 -18.20
N ILE A 12 -17.64 17.81 -19.07
CA ILE A 12 -17.54 18.09 -20.52
C ILE A 12 -18.93 18.33 -21.12
N ALA A 13 -19.91 17.47 -20.79
CA ALA A 13 -21.29 17.62 -21.28
C ALA A 13 -21.94 18.92 -20.78
N PHE A 14 -21.69 19.31 -19.53
CA PHE A 14 -22.19 20.56 -18.96
C PHE A 14 -21.57 21.79 -19.63
N VAL A 15 -20.25 21.80 -19.86
CA VAL A 15 -19.56 22.88 -20.58
C VAL A 15 -20.04 22.99 -22.04
N ALA A 16 -20.30 21.86 -22.70
CA ALA A 16 -20.87 21.85 -24.05
C ALA A 16 -22.31 22.39 -24.07
N ALA A 17 -23.14 22.03 -23.07
CA ALA A 17 -24.51 22.51 -22.96
C ALA A 17 -24.59 24.03 -22.72
N VAL A 18 -23.70 24.58 -21.90
CA VAL A 18 -23.62 26.04 -21.64
C VAL A 18 -23.23 26.82 -22.91
N ASN A 19 -22.38 26.24 -23.77
CA ASN A 19 -21.99 26.87 -25.04
C ASN A 19 -23.05 26.75 -26.15
N CYS A 20 -24.02 25.84 -26.03
CA CYS A 20 -25.07 25.66 -27.05
C CYS A 20 -26.31 26.56 -26.87
N GLN A 21 -26.45 27.30 -25.76
CA GLN A 21 -27.58 28.22 -25.56
C GLN A 21 -27.29 29.69 -25.93
N GLY A 22 -26.11 30.01 -26.47
CA GLY A 22 -25.71 31.37 -26.85
C GLY A 22 -26.15 31.79 -28.25
N GLY A 23 -27.45 31.75 -28.54
CA GLY A 23 -28.03 32.19 -29.81
C GLY A 23 -29.12 33.24 -29.61
N GLY A 24 -28.76 34.45 -29.15
CA GLY A 24 -29.65 35.61 -29.23
C GLY A 24 -29.54 36.61 -28.08
N GLY A 25 -29.12 37.83 -28.40
CA GLY A 25 -29.42 39.04 -27.62
C GLY A 25 -28.30 39.48 -26.66
N GLY A 26 -27.87 40.73 -26.82
CA GLY A 26 -26.70 41.30 -26.17
C GLY A 26 -26.76 41.36 -24.64
N GLY A 27 -25.59 41.22 -24.03
CA GLY A 27 -25.38 41.35 -22.59
C GLY A 27 -24.02 40.75 -22.22
N GLY A 28 -23.07 41.60 -21.84
CA GLY A 28 -21.64 41.28 -21.80
C GLY A 28 -21.20 40.27 -20.72
N GLY A 29 -20.15 39.52 -21.07
CA GLY A 29 -18.89 39.61 -20.32
C GLY A 29 -18.54 38.56 -19.27
N SER A 30 -19.36 37.54 -18.99
CA SER A 30 -19.10 36.65 -17.84
C SER A 30 -18.99 35.13 -18.12
N GLY A 31 -19.35 34.66 -19.32
CA GLY A 31 -19.36 33.22 -19.65
C GLY A 31 -17.98 32.58 -19.92
N GLY A 32 -16.99 33.36 -20.38
CA GLY A 32 -15.67 32.83 -20.75
C GLY A 32 -14.76 32.49 -19.55
N ILE A 33 -15.04 33.07 -18.38
CA ILE A 33 -14.15 32.96 -17.22
C ILE A 33 -14.34 31.59 -16.52
N PHE A 34 -15.57 31.07 -16.44
CA PHE A 34 -15.85 29.80 -15.75
C PHE A 34 -15.28 28.56 -16.48
N GLY A 35 -15.24 28.56 -17.81
CA GLY A 35 -14.64 27.45 -18.59
C GLY A 35 -13.13 27.34 -18.41
N VAL A 36 -12.43 28.48 -18.32
CA VAL A 36 -10.98 28.50 -18.08
C VAL A 36 -10.64 28.02 -16.67
N PHE A 37 -11.42 28.39 -15.65
CA PHE A 37 -11.22 27.90 -14.28
C PHE A 37 -11.40 26.38 -14.15
N ALA A 38 -12.37 25.78 -14.87
CA ALA A 38 -12.56 24.33 -14.88
C ALA A 38 -11.34 23.60 -15.49
N ILE A 39 -10.78 24.11 -16.59
CA ILE A 39 -9.59 23.53 -17.23
C ILE A 39 -8.35 23.69 -16.33
N VAL A 40 -8.15 24.86 -15.74
CA VAL A 40 -6.99 25.17 -14.89
C VAL A 40 -7.04 24.43 -13.55
N LEU A 41 -8.21 24.09 -13.00
CA LEU A 41 -8.31 23.36 -11.72
C LEU A 41 -8.44 21.84 -11.91
N VAL A 42 -9.20 21.38 -12.90
CA VAL A 42 -9.49 19.94 -13.06
C VAL A 42 -8.34 19.20 -13.73
N LEU A 43 -7.64 19.80 -14.70
CA LEU A 43 -6.51 19.12 -15.37
C LEU A 43 -5.33 18.86 -14.42
N PRO A 44 -4.88 19.79 -13.56
CA PRO A 44 -3.81 19.52 -12.61
C PRO A 44 -4.20 18.47 -11.57
N ILE A 45 -5.45 18.48 -11.10
CA ILE A 45 -5.96 17.46 -10.16
C ILE A 45 -5.97 16.07 -10.82
N TYR A 46 -6.46 15.97 -12.05
CA TYR A 46 -6.46 14.72 -12.82
C TYR A 46 -5.04 14.23 -13.12
N CYS A 47 -4.15 15.13 -13.52
CA CYS A 47 -2.75 14.82 -13.80
C CYS A 47 -2.02 14.37 -12.52
N CYS A 48 -2.26 15.05 -11.38
CA CYS A 48 -1.77 14.64 -10.08
C CYS A 48 -2.29 13.25 -9.68
N TYR A 49 -3.58 12.97 -9.90
CA TYR A 49 -4.17 11.67 -9.60
C TYR A 49 -3.52 10.55 -10.43
N GLN A 50 -3.37 10.75 -11.73
CA GLN A 50 -2.73 9.77 -12.63
C GLN A 50 -1.23 9.57 -12.35
N CYS A 51 -0.54 10.63 -11.90
CA CYS A 51 0.87 10.58 -11.53
C CYS A 51 1.10 9.87 -10.19
N CYS A 52 0.18 10.03 -9.24
CA CYS A 52 0.26 9.45 -7.90
C CYS A 52 -0.37 8.06 -7.78
N ALA A 53 -1.21 7.65 -8.73
CA ALA A 53 -1.82 6.32 -8.74
C ALA A 53 -0.77 5.22 -8.67
N GLY A 54 -0.95 4.29 -7.71
CA GLY A 54 -0.06 3.16 -7.52
C GLY A 54 1.29 3.47 -6.89
N LYS A 55 1.45 4.65 -6.27
CA LYS A 55 2.66 5.02 -5.52
C LYS A 55 2.31 5.43 -4.08
N PRO A 56 3.16 5.09 -3.10
CA PRO A 56 3.01 5.63 -1.76
C PRO A 56 3.31 7.14 -1.76
N ARG A 57 2.66 7.89 -0.86
CA ARG A 57 2.90 9.33 -0.69
C ARG A 57 4.33 9.64 -0.21
N ARG A 58 4.96 8.68 0.47
CA ARG A 58 6.32 8.80 1.03
C ARG A 58 7.11 7.55 0.65
N SER A 59 8.42 7.68 0.50
CA SER A 59 9.30 6.50 0.39
C SER A 59 9.26 5.68 1.67
N ASN A 60 9.63 4.40 1.60
CA ASN A 60 9.70 3.52 2.77
C ASN A 60 10.55 4.13 3.89
N THR A 61 11.72 4.69 3.56
CA THR A 61 12.59 5.37 4.56
C THR A 61 11.87 6.53 5.26
N LYS A 62 11.18 7.40 4.51
CA LYS A 62 10.43 8.53 5.10
C LYS A 62 9.17 8.09 5.86
N PHE A 63 8.58 6.96 5.47
CA PHE A 63 7.41 6.39 6.14
C PHE A 63 7.79 5.77 7.49
N VAL A 64 8.86 4.98 7.50
CA VAL A 64 9.38 4.27 8.68
C VAL A 64 9.98 5.25 9.68
N ASN A 65 10.74 6.25 9.25
CA ASN A 65 11.40 7.21 10.14
C ASN A 65 10.50 8.41 10.51
N LYS A 66 9.18 8.32 10.33
CA LYS A 66 8.29 9.42 10.69
C LYS A 66 8.32 9.58 12.22
N THR A 67 8.88 10.69 12.69
CA THR A 67 8.95 11.04 14.11
C THR A 67 7.56 10.92 14.71
N THR A 68 7.44 10.09 15.74
CA THR A 68 6.27 10.02 16.61
C THR A 68 6.72 10.72 17.89
N THR A 69 6.00 11.75 18.31
CA THR A 69 6.28 12.46 19.56
C THR A 69 6.30 11.49 20.73
N ASN A 70 7.35 11.63 21.54
CA ASN A 70 7.81 10.79 22.65
C ASN A 70 6.72 10.09 23.46
N ASP A 71 6.83 8.76 23.53
CA ASP A 71 6.42 7.96 24.68
C ASP A 71 7.61 7.02 24.99
N GLU A 72 8.40 7.37 26.01
CA GLU A 72 9.67 6.72 26.35
C GLU A 72 9.51 5.33 26.99
N GLU A 73 8.29 4.82 27.16
CA GLU A 73 8.00 3.70 28.06
C GLU A 73 7.81 2.32 27.39
N LYS A 74 8.21 2.09 26.12
CA LYS A 74 7.82 0.86 25.39
C LYS A 74 8.87 0.06 24.61
N GLN A 75 10.17 0.19 24.90
CA GLN A 75 11.22 -0.45 24.08
C GLN A 75 11.21 -1.99 24.07
N ILE A 76 10.82 -2.67 25.16
CA ILE A 76 10.87 -4.16 25.24
C ILE A 76 9.71 -4.82 24.48
N LEU A 77 8.50 -4.23 24.54
CA LEU A 77 7.34 -4.74 23.79
C LEU A 77 7.56 -4.63 22.28
N ASP A 78 8.36 -3.66 21.85
CA ASP A 78 8.56 -3.31 20.45
C ASP A 78 9.54 -4.24 19.73
N ILE A 79 10.46 -4.89 20.46
CA ILE A 79 11.33 -5.95 19.94
C ILE A 79 10.51 -7.20 19.60
N GLN A 80 9.50 -7.53 20.41
CA GLN A 80 8.62 -8.68 20.16
C GLN A 80 7.69 -8.48 18.95
N LEU A 81 7.59 -7.28 18.38
CA LEU A 81 6.75 -7.06 17.19
C LEU A 81 7.43 -7.51 15.90
N PHE A 82 8.76 -7.51 15.86
CA PHE A 82 9.54 -7.78 14.65
C PHE A 82 10.31 -9.08 14.80
N GLN A 83 9.58 -10.19 14.82
CA GLN A 83 10.13 -11.53 14.97
C GLN A 83 10.27 -12.25 13.62
N SER A 84 11.41 -12.93 13.45
CA SER A 84 11.63 -13.81 12.31
C SER A 84 10.76 -15.07 12.40
N GLY A 85 10.30 -15.57 11.26
CA GLY A 85 9.50 -16.79 11.16
C GLY A 85 8.33 -16.63 10.19
N HIS A 86 7.27 -17.39 10.45
CA HIS A 86 6.08 -17.43 9.60
C HIS A 86 5.07 -16.34 10.00
N TRP A 87 4.56 -15.67 8.98
CA TRP A 87 3.55 -14.63 9.06
C TRP A 87 2.39 -14.99 8.15
N GLU A 88 1.20 -14.54 8.51
CA GLU A 88 0.03 -14.60 7.64
C GLU A 88 -0.28 -13.21 7.12
N SER A 89 -0.57 -13.11 5.83
CA SER A 89 -0.90 -11.87 5.16
C SER A 89 -2.23 -11.94 4.43
N GLN A 90 -2.89 -10.79 4.35
CA GLN A 90 -4.09 -10.60 3.53
C GLN A 90 -4.00 -9.27 2.80
N TYR A 91 -4.49 -9.24 1.57
CA TYR A 91 -4.56 -8.01 0.78
C TYR A 91 -5.93 -7.83 0.16
N TYR A 92 -6.36 -6.57 0.05
CA TYR A 92 -7.63 -6.22 -0.58
C TYR A 92 -7.40 -5.78 -2.02
N GLN A 93 -7.97 -6.49 -2.97
CA GLN A 93 -7.88 -6.24 -4.41
C GLN A 93 -9.20 -6.66 -5.07
N TYR A 94 -9.61 -5.98 -6.14
CA TYR A 94 -10.85 -6.28 -6.88
C TYR A 94 -12.10 -6.42 -6.00
N ASN A 95 -12.24 -5.54 -5.00
CA ASN A 95 -13.34 -5.54 -4.02
C ASN A 95 -13.45 -6.82 -3.18
N LYS A 96 -12.35 -7.55 -2.99
CA LYS A 96 -12.30 -8.77 -2.20
C LYS A 96 -11.01 -8.84 -1.38
N TRP A 97 -11.09 -9.51 -0.22
CA TRP A 97 -9.91 -9.92 0.54
C TRP A 97 -9.34 -11.23 -0.01
N HIS A 98 -8.04 -11.25 -0.23
CA HIS A 98 -7.24 -12.40 -0.65
C HIS A 98 -6.37 -12.88 0.53
N GLY A 99 -6.21 -14.20 0.65
CA GLY A 99 -5.50 -14.86 1.75
C GLY A 99 -6.43 -15.50 2.80
N PRO A 100 -5.88 -15.94 3.95
CA PRO A 100 -4.51 -15.71 4.41
C PRO A 100 -3.46 -16.44 3.57
N HIS A 101 -2.36 -15.76 3.28
CA HIS A 101 -1.19 -16.30 2.59
C HIS A 101 0.00 -16.32 3.54
N GLN A 102 0.72 -17.43 3.59
CA GLN A 102 1.89 -17.59 4.43
C GLN A 102 3.10 -16.86 3.83
N ILE A 103 3.84 -16.14 4.67
CA ILE A 103 5.06 -15.42 4.33
C ILE A 103 6.12 -15.80 5.35
N GLU A 104 7.34 -16.08 4.89
CA GLU A 104 8.49 -16.19 5.79
C GLU A 104 9.24 -14.86 5.80
N LEU A 105 9.45 -14.30 6.99
CA LEU A 105 10.21 -13.06 7.18
C LEU A 105 11.40 -13.30 8.12
N SER A 106 12.53 -12.68 7.80
CA SER A 106 13.74 -12.64 8.62
C SER A 106 14.11 -11.19 8.92
N PHE A 107 14.14 -10.83 10.21
CA PHE A 107 14.45 -9.50 10.71
C PHE A 107 15.89 -9.44 11.21
N ASP A 108 16.67 -8.54 10.64
CA ASP A 108 18.00 -8.18 11.09
C ASP A 108 17.91 -6.93 11.99
N ILE A 109 18.08 -7.17 13.29
CA ILE A 109 18.00 -6.14 14.34
C ILE A 109 19.12 -5.11 14.20
N LEU A 110 20.32 -5.53 13.81
CA LEU A 110 21.49 -4.64 13.71
C LEU A 110 21.34 -3.68 12.53
N LEU A 111 20.79 -4.17 11.42
CA LEU A 111 20.62 -3.37 10.21
C LEU A 111 19.23 -2.72 10.09
N SER A 112 18.29 -3.05 10.98
CA SER A 112 16.87 -2.66 10.87
C SER A 112 16.29 -3.01 9.49
N LYS A 113 16.69 -4.18 8.98
CA LYS A 113 16.29 -4.71 7.67
C LYS A 113 15.43 -5.95 7.83
N VAL A 114 14.52 -6.12 6.88
CA VAL A 114 13.71 -7.33 6.78
C VAL A 114 13.87 -7.93 5.40
N THR A 115 14.02 -9.24 5.35
CA THR A 115 14.02 -10.03 4.12
C THR A 115 12.98 -11.12 4.23
N GLY A 116 12.58 -11.72 3.13
CA GLY A 116 11.62 -12.81 3.18
C GLY A 116 11.21 -13.32 1.82
N SER A 117 10.31 -14.29 1.82
CA SER A 117 9.73 -14.84 0.61
C SER A 117 8.36 -15.45 0.89
N GLY A 118 7.62 -15.74 -0.17
CA GLY A 118 6.34 -16.41 -0.06
C GLY A 118 5.70 -16.69 -1.42
N LEU A 119 4.48 -17.21 -1.35
CA LEU A 119 3.62 -17.52 -2.48
C LEU A 119 2.21 -17.00 -2.16
N ASP A 120 1.54 -16.43 -3.15
CA ASP A 120 0.13 -16.04 -3.06
C ASP A 120 -0.61 -16.31 -4.39
N ASP A 121 -1.83 -15.78 -4.51
CA ASP A 121 -2.67 -15.95 -5.71
C ASP A 121 -2.01 -15.41 -7.01
N ILE A 122 -1.04 -14.51 -6.89
CA ILE A 122 -0.34 -13.92 -8.03
C ILE A 122 0.87 -14.77 -8.40
N GLY A 123 1.71 -15.16 -7.44
CA GLY A 123 2.85 -16.04 -7.69
C GLY A 123 3.89 -16.03 -6.58
N MET A 124 5.06 -16.62 -6.86
CA MET A 124 6.19 -16.61 -5.92
C MET A 124 6.85 -15.24 -5.89
N TYR A 125 7.32 -14.82 -4.72
CA TYR A 125 7.96 -13.52 -4.55
C TYR A 125 9.04 -13.53 -3.47
N SER A 126 9.93 -12.56 -3.57
CA SER A 126 10.83 -12.16 -2.48
C SER A 126 10.41 -10.82 -1.87
N ILE A 127 10.80 -10.61 -0.62
CA ILE A 127 10.60 -9.38 0.14
C ILE A 127 11.95 -8.84 0.59
N GLU A 128 12.13 -7.55 0.42
CA GLU A 128 13.18 -6.76 1.06
C GLU A 128 12.58 -5.50 1.66
N GLY A 129 13.10 -5.03 2.78
CA GLY A 129 12.54 -3.84 3.42
C GLY A 129 13.35 -3.34 4.59
N ILE A 130 12.79 -2.31 5.21
CA ILE A 130 13.29 -1.70 6.44
C ILE A 130 12.14 -1.56 7.43
N TYR A 131 12.48 -1.58 8.71
CA TYR A 131 11.51 -1.41 9.78
C TYR A 131 12.09 -0.52 10.89
N SER A 132 11.22 -0.06 11.78
CA SER A 132 11.61 0.69 12.97
C SER A 132 10.79 0.20 14.15
N THR A 133 11.49 -0.24 15.19
CA THR A 133 10.91 -0.58 16.50
C THR A 133 10.28 0.65 17.13
N GLN A 134 10.94 1.81 17.04
CA GLN A 134 10.49 3.09 17.62
C GLN A 134 9.14 3.54 17.06
N THR A 135 8.95 3.46 15.75
CA THR A 135 7.71 3.92 15.10
C THR A 135 6.71 2.78 14.86
N ARG A 136 7.11 1.54 15.17
CA ARG A 136 6.36 0.30 14.88
C ARG A 136 5.87 0.24 13.43
N ARG A 137 6.74 0.61 12.50
CA ARG A 137 6.43 0.66 11.07
C ARG A 137 7.42 -0.15 10.28
N MET A 138 6.95 -0.66 9.15
CA MET A 138 7.80 -1.28 8.14
C MET A 138 7.42 -0.82 6.74
N GLY A 139 8.43 -0.69 5.90
CA GLY A 139 8.29 -0.44 4.48
C GLY A 139 8.94 -1.57 3.71
N LEU A 140 8.13 -2.34 2.99
CA LEU A 140 8.54 -3.52 2.25
C LEU A 140 8.50 -3.27 0.74
N ILE A 141 9.32 -4.01 0.03
CA ILE A 141 9.38 -4.13 -1.42
C ILE A 141 9.22 -5.62 -1.72
N LYS A 142 8.06 -5.97 -2.25
CA LYS A 142 7.73 -7.32 -2.71
C LYS A 142 7.98 -7.42 -4.20
N LYS A 143 8.78 -8.39 -4.65
CA LYS A 143 9.11 -8.59 -6.06
C LYS A 143 8.68 -9.97 -6.51
N TYR A 144 7.75 -10.03 -7.46
CA TYR A 144 7.31 -11.32 -8.02
C TYR A 144 8.36 -11.91 -8.97
N GLN A 145 8.54 -13.22 -8.89
CA GLN A 145 9.32 -13.99 -9.83
C GLN A 145 8.48 -14.28 -11.08
N LEU A 146 8.93 -13.77 -12.22
CA LEU A 146 8.26 -13.99 -13.51
C LEU A 146 8.16 -15.48 -13.83
N GLY A 147 7.03 -15.90 -14.40
CA GLY A 147 6.78 -17.30 -14.78
C GLY A 147 6.23 -18.19 -13.67
N THR A 148 5.76 -17.61 -12.58
CA THR A 148 5.18 -18.34 -11.44
C THR A 148 3.74 -17.89 -11.18
N GLY A 149 2.88 -18.76 -10.65
CA GLY A 149 1.50 -18.42 -10.33
C GLY A 149 0.67 -18.02 -11.56
N ASN A 150 -0.14 -16.97 -11.43
CA ASN A 150 -1.06 -16.52 -12.48
C ASN A 150 -0.34 -15.62 -13.50
N PRO A 151 -0.15 -16.06 -14.76
CA PRO A 151 0.59 -15.28 -15.77
C PRO A 151 -0.10 -13.99 -16.22
N LEU A 152 -1.41 -13.83 -15.98
CA LEU A 152 -2.15 -12.62 -16.31
C LEU A 152 -1.87 -11.48 -15.31
N GLU A 153 -1.58 -11.84 -14.06
CA GLU A 153 -1.30 -10.89 -12.98
C GLU A 153 0.20 -10.77 -12.68
N ASN A 154 0.93 -11.89 -12.72
CA ASN A 154 2.36 -11.93 -12.46
C ASN A 154 3.18 -11.48 -13.68
N LEU A 155 3.37 -10.17 -13.75
CA LEU A 155 4.24 -9.52 -14.74
C LEU A 155 5.70 -9.36 -14.25
N GLY A 156 6.14 -10.13 -13.24
CA GLY A 156 7.48 -9.97 -12.62
C GLY A 156 7.67 -8.60 -11.96
N HIS A 157 6.57 -8.00 -11.50
CA HIS A 157 6.54 -6.62 -11.05
C HIS A 157 6.83 -6.47 -9.56
N THR A 158 7.05 -5.23 -9.15
CA THR A 158 7.31 -4.86 -7.76
C THR A 158 6.09 -4.19 -7.13
N VAL A 159 5.81 -4.57 -5.89
CA VAL A 159 4.77 -3.98 -5.04
C VAL A 159 5.45 -3.36 -3.82
N THR A 160 5.15 -2.09 -3.55
CA THR A 160 5.58 -1.43 -2.31
C THR A 160 4.50 -1.62 -1.25
N ILE A 161 4.87 -1.99 -0.03
CA ILE A 161 3.94 -2.20 1.08
C ILE A 161 4.40 -1.33 2.24
N GLN A 162 3.48 -0.59 2.86
CA GLN A 162 3.75 0.25 4.03
C GLN A 162 2.77 -0.12 5.12
N LEU A 163 3.31 -0.56 6.26
CA LEU A 163 2.53 -1.09 7.38
C LEU A 163 2.90 -0.41 8.69
N GLU A 164 1.91 -0.24 9.54
CA GLU A 164 2.03 0.27 10.91
C GLU A 164 1.35 -0.72 11.86
N TRP A 165 1.96 -0.92 13.03
CA TRP A 165 1.39 -1.79 14.04
C TRP A 165 0.08 -1.21 14.59
N ASN A 166 -0.99 -1.98 14.50
CA ASN A 166 -2.26 -1.66 15.12
C ASN A 166 -2.39 -2.44 16.44
N LYS A 167 -2.27 -1.71 17.57
CA LYS A 167 -2.38 -2.28 18.91
C LYS A 167 -3.74 -2.90 19.23
N TYR A 168 -4.81 -2.47 18.56
CA TYR A 168 -6.17 -2.94 18.83
C TYR A 168 -6.47 -4.26 18.14
N SER A 169 -6.00 -4.42 16.89
CA SER A 169 -6.15 -5.66 16.12
C SER A 169 -4.96 -6.61 16.28
N ASN A 170 -3.91 -6.21 17.02
CA ASN A 170 -2.70 -6.99 17.26
C ASN A 170 -2.06 -7.51 15.96
N GLN A 171 -2.00 -6.63 14.94
CA GLN A 171 -1.45 -6.94 13.63
C GLN A 171 -0.90 -5.67 12.96
N PHE A 172 -0.07 -5.87 11.94
CA PHE A 172 0.36 -4.79 11.06
C PHE A 172 -0.70 -4.50 10.00
N GLU A 173 -1.03 -3.23 9.82
CA GLU A 173 -2.03 -2.77 8.87
C GLU A 173 -1.48 -1.63 8.02
N GLY A 174 -1.92 -1.55 6.78
CA GLY A 174 -1.57 -0.44 5.91
C GLY A 174 -1.98 -0.68 4.47
N LYS A 175 -1.11 -0.31 3.53
CA LYS A 175 -1.43 -0.37 2.10
C LYS A 175 -0.32 -0.98 1.27
N TRP A 176 -0.72 -1.69 0.24
CA TRP A 176 0.13 -2.07 -0.88
C TRP A 176 -0.06 -1.08 -2.03
N TYR A 177 0.97 -0.93 -2.87
CA TYR A 177 1.03 -0.03 -4.01
C TYR A 177 1.74 -0.73 -5.16
N VAL A 178 1.13 -0.73 -6.34
CA VAL A 178 1.74 -1.28 -7.55
C VAL A 178 1.64 -0.29 -8.69
N ARG A 179 2.71 -0.23 -9.48
CA ARG A 179 2.73 0.54 -10.72
C ARG A 179 3.52 -0.23 -11.78
N THR A 180 2.79 -0.78 -12.74
CA THR A 180 3.33 -1.38 -13.95
C THR A 180 2.92 -0.54 -15.17
N LYS A 181 3.35 -0.95 -16.37
CA LYS A 181 2.86 -0.36 -17.62
C LYS A 181 1.36 -0.63 -17.85
N LYS A 182 0.86 -1.77 -17.36
CA LYS A 182 -0.53 -2.23 -17.60
C LYS A 182 -1.49 -1.88 -16.47
N PHE A 183 -0.99 -1.75 -15.24
CA PHE A 183 -1.82 -1.61 -14.06
C PHE A 183 -1.20 -0.66 -13.04
N LYS A 184 -2.04 0.18 -12.43
CA LYS A 184 -1.68 1.02 -11.30
C LYS A 184 -2.76 0.81 -10.23
N GLY A 185 -2.36 0.50 -9.02
CA GLY A 185 -3.30 0.15 -7.98
C GLY A 185 -2.74 0.30 -6.58
N SER A 186 -3.64 0.39 -5.63
CA SER A 186 -3.32 0.31 -4.21
C SER A 186 -4.51 -0.28 -3.47
N GLY A 187 -4.26 -1.00 -2.40
CA GLY A 187 -5.30 -1.58 -1.57
C GLY A 187 -4.82 -1.78 -0.14
N ASN A 188 -5.74 -2.20 0.73
CA ASN A 188 -5.40 -2.47 2.12
C ASN A 188 -4.57 -3.75 2.22
N PHE A 189 -3.67 -3.77 3.19
CA PHE A 189 -2.82 -4.92 3.50
C PHE A 189 -2.81 -5.14 5.00
N LYS A 190 -2.88 -6.40 5.43
CA LYS A 190 -2.85 -6.83 6.83
C LYS A 190 -1.86 -7.96 6.98
N MET A 191 -1.14 -7.99 8.09
CA MET A 191 -0.14 -9.01 8.36
C MET A 191 0.00 -9.27 9.86
N HIS A 192 0.01 -10.53 10.28
CA HIS A 192 0.22 -10.90 11.68
C HIS A 192 1.13 -12.12 11.79
N PHE A 193 1.84 -12.22 12.91
CA PHE A 193 2.77 -13.32 13.15
C PHE A 193 2.00 -14.60 13.49
N ASP A 194 2.35 -15.71 12.82
CA ASP A 194 1.73 -17.00 13.09
C ASP A 194 2.45 -17.70 14.26
N LYS A 195 1.83 -17.61 15.44
CA LYS A 195 2.36 -18.21 16.67
C LYS A 195 2.30 -19.74 16.68
N ARG A 196 1.52 -20.38 15.81
CA ARG A 196 1.27 -21.83 15.85
C ARG A 196 2.45 -22.65 15.35
N ASN A 197 3.24 -22.07 14.45
CA ASN A 197 4.39 -22.73 13.82
C ASN A 197 5.71 -22.50 14.57
N GLN A 198 5.68 -21.88 15.77
CA GLN A 198 6.81 -21.92 16.70
C GLN A 198 6.71 -23.20 17.53
N GLN A 199 7.13 -24.31 16.93
CA GLN A 199 7.42 -25.52 17.70
C GLN A 199 8.60 -25.18 18.62
N ALA A 200 8.32 -24.94 19.90
CA ALA A 200 9.30 -24.48 20.88
C ALA A 200 10.50 -25.45 20.98
N PRO A 201 11.73 -25.02 20.68
CA PRO A 201 12.91 -25.83 20.96
C PRO A 201 13.67 -25.19 22.12
N PHE A 202 13.11 -25.11 23.34
CA PHE A 202 13.93 -24.71 24.50
C PHE A 202 13.41 -25.05 25.92
N LEU A 203 12.61 -26.09 26.13
CA LEU A 203 12.25 -26.54 27.49
C LEU A 203 12.45 -28.05 27.70
N SER A 204 13.60 -28.60 27.31
CA SER A 204 13.94 -30.01 27.64
C SER A 204 15.31 -30.22 28.28
N ILE A 205 15.94 -29.20 28.88
CA ILE A 205 17.29 -29.37 29.48
C ILE A 205 17.32 -29.24 31.02
N TYR A 206 16.22 -28.89 31.70
CA TYR A 206 16.24 -28.69 33.16
C TYR A 206 15.28 -29.58 33.97
N GLU A 207 15.15 -30.86 33.60
CA GLU A 207 14.43 -31.83 34.45
C GLU A 207 15.21 -33.12 34.73
N LYS A 208 16.54 -33.07 34.63
CA LYS A 208 17.44 -34.11 35.17
C LYS A 208 18.77 -33.51 35.64
N VAL A 209 18.77 -32.91 36.83
CA VAL A 209 19.88 -33.02 37.80
C VAL A 209 19.27 -33.00 39.20
#